data_AF-A0A0C3L9G9-F1
#
_entry.id   AF-A0A0C3L9G9-F1
#
_cell.length_a   1.000
_cell.length_b   1.000
_cell.length_c   1.000
_cell.angle_alpha   90.00
_cell.angle_beta   90.00
_cell.angle_gamma   90.00
#
_symmetry.space_group_name_H-M   'P 1'
#
loop_
_entity.id
_entity.type
_entity.pdbx_description
1 polymer ?
#
loop_
_entity_poly.entity_id
_entity_poly.type
_entity_poly.pdbx_seq_one_letter_code
_entity_poly.pdbx_strand_id
1 'polypeptide(L)'
;MAGANLQKTEIRPSLLSEENQDSGKTPRSGVTLPADGDEHARLDRQHLLHLLYLDGLYPEKELVERTLRPKDPPPGILDVGTGSGRWALEMATKFPHAEVVGLDLVPPVLVTEDEIPINCRFEVDDANLSLDHFEECFDLVHMRSADSGLNDLNGWFYEIARTMRPGGILIIANGSIQQHDADLNPLPLTYPGQPGFSWVQHTWGTVYEGFHDKGNYAVDNPMYWDE
;
A
#
# COMPACT_ATOMS: atom_id res chain seq x y z
N MET A 1 6.60 -37.72 2.98
CA MET A 1 7.59 -36.65 2.73
C MET A 1 7.18 -35.48 3.59
N ALA A 2 8.10 -34.99 4.43
CA ALA A 2 7.81 -33.91 5.37
C ALA A 2 7.52 -32.62 4.59
N GLY A 3 6.33 -32.06 4.76
CA GLY A 3 6.00 -30.73 4.25
C GLY A 3 6.85 -29.72 5.02
N ALA A 4 7.68 -28.97 4.31
CA ALA A 4 8.29 -27.78 4.86
C ALA A 4 7.15 -26.84 5.26
N ASN A 5 7.06 -26.54 6.56
CA ASN A 5 6.12 -25.56 7.08
C ASN A 5 6.66 -24.19 6.62
N LEU A 6 6.28 -23.75 5.42
CA LEU A 6 6.54 -22.40 4.95
C LEU A 6 5.76 -21.47 5.88
N GLN A 7 6.47 -20.70 6.70
CA GLN A 7 5.84 -19.69 7.53
C GLN A 7 5.15 -18.69 6.59
N LYS A 8 3.84 -18.53 6.73
CA LYS A 8 3.05 -17.63 5.86
C LYS A 8 3.31 -16.15 6.16
N THR A 9 4.03 -15.88 7.26
CA THR A 9 4.56 -14.57 7.62
C THR A 9 6.06 -14.71 7.84
N GLU A 10 6.86 -14.00 7.06
CA GLU A 10 8.32 -14.00 7.16
C GLU A 10 8.82 -12.64 7.65
N ILE A 11 9.70 -12.63 8.65
CA ILE A 11 10.38 -11.41 9.12
C ILE A 11 11.77 -11.38 8.51
N ARG A 12 12.09 -10.29 7.80
CA ARG A 12 13.35 -10.18 7.09
C ARG A 12 14.54 -9.97 8.04
N PRO A 13 15.70 -10.59 7.77
CA PRO A 13 16.91 -10.40 8.57
C PRO A 13 17.39 -8.95 8.67
N SER A 14 17.12 -8.12 7.66
CA SER A 14 17.36 -6.67 7.68
C SER A 14 16.71 -5.98 8.89
N LEU A 15 15.60 -6.52 9.40
CA LEU A 15 14.90 -6.03 10.59
C LEU A 15 15.27 -6.78 11.88
N LEU A 16 16.12 -7.82 11.79
CA LEU A 16 16.59 -8.60 12.95
C LEU A 16 17.89 -8.05 13.56
N SER A 17 18.58 -7.14 12.88
CA SER A 17 19.78 -6.49 13.40
C SER A 17 19.47 -5.18 14.13
N GLU A 18 19.69 -5.23 15.45
CA GLU A 18 19.79 -4.17 16.47
C GLU A 18 18.47 -3.61 17.06
N GLU A 19 18.35 -3.80 18.38
CA GLU A 19 17.38 -3.22 19.35
C GLU A 19 15.88 -3.54 19.17
N ASN A 20 15.44 -4.75 19.56
CA ASN A 20 14.00 -5.03 19.71
C ASN A 20 13.68 -5.96 20.91
N GLN A 21 14.17 -5.59 22.09
CA GLN A 21 13.59 -6.01 23.37
C GLN A 21 12.98 -4.78 24.07
N ASP A 22 11.98 -4.15 23.48
CA ASP A 22 11.08 -3.31 24.28
C ASP A 22 9.61 -3.45 23.88
N SER A 23 8.83 -3.50 24.94
CA SER A 23 7.45 -3.85 25.11
C SER A 23 6.49 -2.81 24.51
N GLY A 24 6.16 -2.96 23.23
CA GLY A 24 4.82 -2.68 22.67
C GLY A 24 4.18 -1.29 22.90
N LYS A 25 4.96 -0.23 23.14
CA LYS A 25 4.41 1.12 23.41
C LYS A 25 5.11 2.28 22.70
N THR A 26 6.10 2.00 21.85
CA THR A 26 6.80 3.00 21.05
C THR A 26 6.69 2.62 19.58
N PRO A 27 6.27 3.54 18.68
CA PRO A 27 6.30 3.28 17.25
C PRO A 27 7.73 2.92 16.83
N ARG A 28 7.90 1.83 16.07
CA ARG A 28 9.16 1.59 15.34
C ARG A 28 9.43 2.81 14.47
N SER A 29 10.69 3.24 14.37
CA SER A 29 11.07 4.34 13.47
C SER A 29 10.54 4.04 12.06
N GLY A 30 9.62 4.87 11.54
CA GLY A 30 8.99 4.69 10.22
C GLY A 30 7.49 4.34 10.25
N VAL A 31 6.94 3.90 11.39
CA VAL A 31 5.50 3.59 11.50
C VAL A 31 4.72 4.82 11.98
N THR A 32 3.97 5.45 11.07
CA THR A 32 3.23 6.70 11.33
C THR A 32 1.95 6.52 12.15
N LEU A 33 1.30 5.35 12.03
CA LEU A 33 0.01 5.04 12.67
C LEU A 33 0.12 3.84 13.62
N PRO A 34 -0.74 3.74 14.67
CA PRO A 34 -0.70 2.61 15.59
C PRO A 34 -0.88 1.26 14.88
N ALA A 35 -0.02 0.28 15.16
CA ALA A 35 -0.14 -1.07 14.62
C ALA A 35 -0.99 -1.98 15.53
N ASP A 36 -2.19 -1.53 15.90
CA ASP A 36 -3.10 -2.25 16.79
C ASP A 36 -4.37 -2.72 16.08
N GLY A 37 -5.19 -3.51 16.79
CA GLY A 37 -6.41 -4.09 16.23
C GLY A 37 -7.47 -3.04 15.85
N ASP A 38 -7.50 -1.90 16.53
CA ASP A 38 -8.46 -0.83 16.23
C ASP A 38 -8.09 -0.16 14.90
N GLU A 39 -6.80 0.08 14.66
CA GLU A 39 -6.32 0.60 13.39
C GLU A 39 -6.52 -0.40 12.25
N HIS A 40 -6.27 -1.70 12.47
CA HIS A 40 -6.58 -2.73 11.48
C HIS A 40 -8.08 -2.78 11.15
N ALA A 41 -8.96 -2.62 12.14
CA ALA A 41 -10.40 -2.52 11.90
C ALA A 41 -10.80 -1.25 11.13
N ARG A 42 -10.06 -0.14 11.31
CA ARG A 42 -10.22 1.08 10.49
C ARG A 42 -9.79 0.81 9.04
N LEU A 43 -8.66 0.13 8.83
CA LEU A 43 -8.17 -0.28 7.50
C LEU A 43 -9.16 -1.22 6.80
N ASP A 44 -9.77 -2.17 7.50
CA ASP A 44 -10.81 -3.05 6.96
C ASP A 44 -12.04 -2.26 6.49
N ARG A 45 -12.47 -1.25 7.25
CA ARG A 45 -13.54 -0.32 6.81
C ARG A 45 -13.13 0.48 5.58
N GLN A 46 -11.89 0.97 5.54
CA GLN A 46 -11.36 1.69 4.38
C GLN A 46 -11.30 0.80 3.14
N HIS A 47 -10.96 -0.48 3.30
CA HIS A 47 -10.97 -1.46 2.22
C HIS A 47 -12.38 -1.62 1.63
N LEU A 48 -13.40 -1.78 2.47
CA LEU A 48 -14.81 -1.85 2.02
C LEU A 48 -15.24 -0.61 1.22
N LEU A 49 -14.82 0.58 1.63
CA LEU A 49 -15.11 1.82 0.89
C LEU A 49 -14.46 1.81 -0.50
N HIS A 50 -13.24 1.28 -0.63
CA HIS A 50 -12.57 1.15 -1.93
C HIS A 50 -13.27 0.14 -2.83
N LEU A 51 -13.72 -1.00 -2.29
CA LEU A 51 -14.49 -1.98 -3.05
C LEU A 51 -15.77 -1.36 -3.62
N LEU A 52 -16.47 -0.54 -2.82
CA LEU A 52 -17.67 0.18 -3.26
C LEU A 52 -17.36 1.24 -4.32
N TYR A 53 -16.27 2.00 -4.14
CA TYR A 53 -15.87 3.06 -5.07
C TYR A 53 -15.43 2.50 -6.43
N LEU A 54 -14.64 1.43 -6.43
CA LEU A 54 -14.10 0.81 -7.66
C LEU A 54 -15.05 -0.23 -8.28
N ASP A 55 -16.15 -0.57 -7.59
CA ASP A 55 -16.98 -1.74 -7.91
C ASP A 55 -16.12 -3.02 -8.05
N GLY A 56 -15.19 -3.23 -7.12
CA GLY A 56 -14.27 -4.35 -7.13
C GLY A 56 -12.90 -4.08 -6.51
N LEU A 57 -11.99 -5.02 -6.68
CA LEU A 57 -10.65 -5.01 -6.06
C LEU A 57 -9.67 -4.03 -6.71
N TYR A 58 -9.86 -3.70 -7.98
CA TYR A 58 -8.94 -2.90 -8.77
C TYR A 58 -9.67 -2.24 -9.96
N PRO A 59 -9.17 -1.09 -10.45
CA PRO A 59 -9.61 -0.50 -11.72
C PRO A 59 -9.13 -1.32 -12.92
N GLU A 60 -9.56 -0.95 -14.13
CA GLU A 60 -9.08 -1.55 -15.39
C GLU A 60 -9.20 -3.09 -15.42
N LYS A 61 -10.39 -3.59 -15.08
CA LYS A 61 -10.67 -5.03 -14.84
C LYS A 61 -10.11 -5.94 -15.95
N GLU A 62 -10.36 -5.60 -17.21
CA GLU A 62 -9.92 -6.40 -18.36
C GLU A 62 -8.39 -6.46 -18.51
N LEU A 63 -7.70 -5.34 -18.23
CA LEU A 63 -6.24 -5.26 -18.31
C LEU A 63 -5.60 -6.10 -17.21
N VAL A 64 -6.07 -5.94 -15.96
CA VAL A 64 -5.57 -6.71 -14.82
C VAL A 64 -5.83 -8.20 -15.00
N GLU A 65 -7.05 -8.59 -15.38
CA GLU A 65 -7.40 -9.99 -15.60
C GLU A 65 -6.62 -10.62 -16.76
N ARG A 66 -6.26 -9.85 -17.78
CA ARG A 66 -5.37 -10.31 -18.87
C ARG A 66 -3.94 -10.51 -18.40
N THR A 67 -3.40 -9.57 -17.62
CA THR A 67 -2.02 -9.62 -17.11
C THR A 67 -1.83 -10.77 -16.12
N LEU A 68 -2.85 -11.06 -15.31
CA LEU A 68 -2.84 -12.12 -14.31
C LEU A 68 -3.40 -13.46 -14.81
N ARG A 69 -3.44 -13.71 -16.12
CA ARG A 69 -3.84 -15.04 -16.64
C ARG A 69 -2.85 -16.13 -16.20
N PRO A 70 -3.30 -17.38 -16.03
CA PRO A 70 -2.39 -18.50 -15.74
C PRO A 70 -1.26 -18.58 -16.76
N LYS A 71 -0.02 -18.65 -16.28
CA LYS A 71 1.22 -18.76 -17.06
C LYS A 71 2.33 -19.39 -16.21
N ASP A 72 3.48 -19.63 -16.83
CA ASP A 72 4.66 -20.21 -16.18
C ASP A 72 5.87 -19.27 -16.41
N PRO A 73 6.52 -18.74 -15.35
CA PRO A 73 6.17 -18.89 -13.94
C PRO A 73 4.80 -18.26 -13.60
N PRO A 74 4.14 -18.67 -12.50
CA PRO A 74 2.88 -18.08 -12.04
C PRO A 74 2.92 -16.54 -11.97
N PRO A 75 1.79 -15.85 -12.22
CA PRO A 75 1.72 -14.42 -12.04
C PRO A 75 2.07 -14.01 -10.61
N GLY A 76 2.94 -13.01 -10.45
CA GLY A 76 3.27 -12.46 -9.14
C GLY A 76 2.45 -11.20 -8.83
N ILE A 77 2.00 -11.05 -7.59
CA ILE A 77 1.27 -9.88 -7.10
C ILE A 77 1.94 -9.38 -5.82
N LEU A 78 2.29 -8.09 -5.77
CA LEU A 78 2.81 -7.41 -4.59
C LEU A 78 1.82 -6.36 -4.09
N ASP A 79 1.51 -6.37 -2.80
CA ASP A 79 0.74 -5.34 -2.10
C ASP A 79 1.66 -4.60 -1.12
N VAL A 80 2.13 -3.41 -1.49
CA VAL A 80 3.06 -2.59 -0.69
C VAL A 80 2.27 -1.72 0.29
N GLY A 81 2.66 -1.78 1.57
CA GLY A 81 1.90 -1.18 2.66
C GLY A 81 0.57 -1.92 2.86
N THR A 82 0.63 -3.26 2.93
CA THR A 82 -0.57 -4.11 2.93
C THR A 82 -1.48 -3.86 4.15
N GLY A 83 -0.96 -3.29 5.23
CA GLY A 83 -1.71 -2.94 6.43
C GLY A 83 -2.41 -4.16 7.03
N SER A 84 -3.76 -4.17 6.98
CA SER A 84 -4.54 -5.30 7.50
C SER A 84 -4.48 -6.56 6.63
N GLY A 85 -3.87 -6.51 5.44
CA GLY A 85 -3.73 -7.65 4.54
C GLY A 85 -4.96 -7.99 3.72
N ARG A 86 -6.09 -7.30 3.92
CA ARG A 86 -7.38 -7.65 3.27
C ARG A 86 -7.30 -7.69 1.75
N TRP A 87 -6.66 -6.69 1.14
CA TRP A 87 -6.56 -6.63 -0.31
C TRP A 87 -5.74 -7.81 -0.87
N ALA A 88 -4.59 -8.11 -0.26
CA ALA A 88 -3.77 -9.27 -0.62
C ALA A 88 -4.56 -10.60 -0.50
N LEU A 89 -5.29 -10.80 0.60
CA LEU A 89 -6.10 -12.01 0.81
C LEU A 89 -7.23 -12.17 -0.24
N GLU A 90 -7.93 -11.09 -0.56
CA GLU A 90 -9.00 -11.13 -1.55
C GLU A 90 -8.45 -11.31 -2.99
N MET A 91 -7.29 -10.73 -3.30
CA MET A 91 -6.58 -10.97 -4.56
C MET A 91 -6.12 -12.42 -4.69
N ALA A 92 -5.56 -12.99 -3.62
CA ALA A 92 -5.14 -14.39 -3.58
C ALA A 92 -6.33 -15.34 -3.76
N THR A 93 -7.49 -14.98 -3.20
CA THR A 93 -8.74 -15.72 -3.38
C THR A 93 -9.27 -15.61 -4.81
N LYS A 94 -9.24 -14.42 -5.42
CA LYS A 94 -9.71 -14.19 -6.79
C LYS A 94 -8.79 -14.81 -7.84
N PHE A 95 -7.48 -14.87 -7.58
CA PHE A 95 -6.47 -15.43 -8.47
C PHE A 95 -5.71 -16.57 -7.78
N PRO A 96 -6.33 -17.75 -7.63
CA PRO A 96 -5.73 -18.87 -6.89
C PRO A 96 -4.47 -19.46 -7.54
N HIS A 97 -4.20 -19.12 -8.81
CA HIS A 97 -3.00 -19.52 -9.55
C HIS A 97 -1.87 -18.46 -9.51
N ALA A 98 -2.12 -17.28 -8.94
CA ALA A 98 -1.11 -16.23 -8.79
C ALA A 98 -0.48 -16.31 -7.39
N GLU A 99 0.79 -15.94 -7.27
CA GLU A 99 1.47 -15.80 -5.99
C GLU A 99 1.32 -14.37 -5.46
N VAL A 100 0.83 -14.21 -4.24
CA VAL A 100 0.55 -12.91 -3.63
C VAL A 100 1.46 -12.69 -2.42
N VAL A 101 2.06 -11.50 -2.37
CA VAL A 101 2.91 -11.04 -1.29
C VAL A 101 2.35 -9.73 -0.74
N GLY A 102 2.00 -9.71 0.55
CA GLY A 102 1.75 -8.46 1.27
C GLY A 102 3.01 -8.01 1.99
N LEU A 103 3.47 -6.78 1.73
CA LEU A 103 4.68 -6.19 2.30
C LEU A 103 4.31 -5.03 3.23
N ASP A 104 4.77 -5.06 4.48
CA ASP A 104 4.57 -3.95 5.43
C ASP A 104 5.64 -3.98 6.53
N LEU A 105 5.83 -2.87 7.25
CA LEU A 105 6.73 -2.77 8.41
C LEU A 105 6.21 -3.55 9.62
N VAL A 106 4.91 -3.85 9.64
CA VAL A 106 4.23 -4.60 10.69
C VAL A 106 3.37 -5.71 10.09
N PRO A 107 3.28 -6.88 10.74
CA PRO A 107 2.44 -7.96 10.24
C PRO A 107 0.94 -7.61 10.38
N PRO A 108 0.06 -8.16 9.53
CA PRO A 108 -1.38 -7.98 9.64
C PRO A 108 -1.94 -8.73 10.86
N VAL A 109 -2.04 -8.06 12.01
CA VAL A 109 -2.23 -8.71 13.32
C VAL A 109 -3.60 -9.38 13.52
N LEU A 110 -4.60 -9.04 12.70
CA LEU A 110 -5.94 -9.62 12.75
C LEU A 110 -6.11 -10.85 11.85
N VAL A 111 -5.11 -11.19 11.03
CA VAL A 111 -5.16 -12.33 10.12
C VAL A 111 -4.51 -13.54 10.79
N THR A 112 -5.26 -14.62 10.94
CA THR A 112 -4.73 -15.88 11.46
C THR A 112 -4.12 -16.74 10.36
N GLU A 113 -3.16 -17.62 10.68
CA GLU A 113 -2.47 -18.46 9.69
C GLU A 113 -3.42 -19.32 8.84
N ASP A 114 -4.53 -19.78 9.43
CA ASP A 114 -5.54 -20.59 8.74
C ASP A 114 -6.36 -19.79 7.72
N GLU A 115 -6.43 -18.46 7.88
CA GLU A 115 -7.13 -17.56 6.95
C GLU A 115 -6.29 -17.21 5.71
N ILE A 116 -4.96 -17.40 5.78
CA ILE A 116 -4.05 -17.04 4.68
C ILE A 116 -4.08 -18.14 3.61
N PRO A 117 -4.49 -17.85 2.36
CA PRO A 117 -4.44 -18.81 1.26
C PRO A 117 -3.03 -19.36 1.02
N ILE A 118 -2.92 -20.57 0.47
CA ILE A 118 -1.61 -21.21 0.22
C ILE A 118 -0.74 -20.43 -0.77
N ASN A 119 -1.37 -19.64 -1.63
CA ASN A 119 -0.73 -18.78 -2.62
C ASN A 119 -0.50 -17.34 -2.12
N CYS A 120 -0.68 -17.09 -0.82
CA CYS A 120 -0.46 -15.78 -0.20
C CYS A 120 0.55 -15.90 0.93
N ARG A 121 1.43 -14.91 1.05
CA ARG A 121 2.29 -14.73 2.22
C ARG A 121 2.44 -13.25 2.57
N PHE A 122 2.84 -12.99 3.80
CA PHE A 122 3.17 -11.66 4.28
C PHE A 122 4.67 -11.57 4.59
N GLU A 123 5.30 -10.49 4.18
CA GLU A 123 6.69 -10.20 4.48
C GLU A 123 6.78 -8.91 5.28
N VAL A 124 7.38 -9.01 6.46
CA VAL A 124 7.69 -7.84 7.28
C VAL A 124 9.01 -7.28 6.80
N ASP A 125 8.96 -6.19 6.04
CA ASP A 125 10.12 -5.51 5.44
C ASP A 125 9.87 -4.00 5.26
N ASP A 126 10.94 -3.25 5.05
CA ASP A 126 10.88 -1.81 4.79
C ASP A 126 10.98 -1.51 3.30
N ALA A 127 9.89 -0.99 2.72
CA ALA A 127 9.82 -0.59 1.31
C ALA A 127 10.72 0.61 0.96
N ASN A 128 11.37 1.25 1.94
CA ASN A 128 12.41 2.26 1.72
C ASN A 128 13.79 1.65 1.46
N LEU A 129 13.97 0.35 1.68
CA LEU A 129 15.21 -0.37 1.45
C LEU A 129 15.16 -1.11 0.11
N SER A 130 16.30 -1.68 -0.27
CA SER A 130 16.39 -2.50 -1.49
C SER A 130 15.51 -3.73 -1.41
N LEU A 131 14.71 -3.95 -2.45
CA LEU A 131 13.86 -5.09 -2.70
C LEU A 131 14.50 -6.07 -3.70
N ASP A 132 15.84 -6.21 -3.70
CA ASP A 132 16.63 -7.07 -4.62
C ASP A 132 16.11 -8.50 -4.77
N HIS A 133 15.57 -9.03 -3.69
CA HIS A 133 15.01 -10.36 -3.60
C HIS A 133 13.70 -10.55 -4.40
N PHE A 134 13.12 -9.46 -4.88
CA PHE A 134 11.93 -9.44 -5.72
C PHE A 134 12.20 -9.04 -7.16
N GLU A 135 13.46 -9.01 -7.60
CA GLU A 135 13.80 -8.68 -8.99
C GLU A 135 13.00 -9.53 -9.99
N GLU A 136 12.30 -8.84 -10.91
CA GLU A 136 11.42 -9.42 -11.93
C GLU A 136 10.42 -10.50 -11.42
N CYS A 137 9.89 -10.33 -10.22
CA CYS A 137 8.94 -11.26 -9.61
C CYS A 137 7.47 -10.93 -9.88
N PHE A 138 7.11 -9.67 -10.12
CA PHE A 138 5.71 -9.24 -10.07
C PHE A 138 5.13 -8.79 -11.41
N ASP A 139 3.90 -9.22 -11.69
CA ASP A 139 3.08 -8.78 -12.83
C ASP A 139 2.08 -7.70 -12.45
N LEU A 140 1.77 -7.61 -11.15
CA LEU A 140 0.96 -6.54 -10.58
C LEU A 140 1.61 -6.09 -9.27
N VAL A 141 1.86 -4.78 -9.16
CA VAL A 141 2.21 -4.14 -7.89
C VAL A 141 1.08 -3.18 -7.54
N HIS A 142 0.62 -3.25 -6.29
CA HIS A 142 -0.41 -2.39 -5.74
C HIS A 142 0.15 -1.64 -4.54
N MET A 143 -0.16 -0.35 -4.45
CA MET A 143 0.08 0.47 -3.26
C MET A 143 -1.14 1.36 -3.02
N ARG A 144 -1.62 1.43 -1.78
CA ARG A 144 -2.77 2.27 -1.43
C ARG A 144 -2.58 2.95 -0.09
N SER A 145 -2.60 4.29 -0.09
CA SER A 145 -2.53 5.10 1.14
C SER A 145 -1.29 4.78 1.99
N ALA A 146 -0.18 4.44 1.36
CA ALA A 146 1.08 4.05 2.02
C ALA A 146 2.26 4.96 1.63
N ASP A 147 2.05 5.92 0.74
CA ASP A 147 3.06 6.84 0.21
C ASP A 147 3.66 7.76 1.28
N SER A 148 2.90 8.10 2.33
CA SER A 148 3.41 8.90 3.45
C SER A 148 4.51 8.21 4.27
N GLY A 149 4.68 6.89 4.11
CA GLY A 149 5.75 6.11 4.73
C GLY A 149 7.04 6.04 3.91
N LEU A 150 7.08 6.64 2.72
CA LEU A 150 8.22 6.61 1.81
C LEU A 150 9.09 7.86 1.96
N ASN A 151 10.40 7.67 2.09
CA ASN A 151 11.40 8.72 2.24
C ASN A 151 11.79 9.37 0.90
N ASP A 152 11.83 8.57 -0.18
CA ASP A 152 12.13 9.00 -1.55
C ASP A 152 11.20 8.28 -2.51
N LEU A 153 10.08 8.92 -2.83
CA LEU A 153 9.08 8.36 -3.72
C LEU A 153 9.59 8.22 -5.17
N ASN A 154 10.47 9.10 -5.64
CA ASN A 154 11.04 9.01 -6.98
C ASN A 154 11.96 7.79 -7.08
N GLY A 155 12.87 7.62 -6.11
CA GLY A 155 13.71 6.43 -5.99
C GLY A 155 12.89 5.15 -5.88
N TRP A 156 11.80 5.19 -5.11
CA TRP A 156 10.90 4.04 -4.92
C TRP A 156 10.26 3.57 -6.24
N PHE A 157 9.88 4.47 -7.14
CA PHE A 157 9.35 4.06 -8.46
C PHE A 157 10.37 3.25 -9.27
N TYR A 158 11.65 3.62 -9.23
CA TYR A 158 12.71 2.84 -9.88
C TYR A 158 12.89 1.48 -9.21
N GLU A 159 12.82 1.44 -7.88
CA GLU A 159 12.92 0.20 -7.13
C GLU A 159 11.77 -0.76 -7.45
N ILE A 160 10.53 -0.29 -7.43
CA ILE A 160 9.36 -1.07 -7.80
C ILE A 160 9.41 -1.54 -9.25
N ALA A 161 9.81 -0.68 -10.19
CA ALA A 161 9.95 -1.07 -11.59
C ALA A 161 10.91 -2.25 -11.78
N ARG A 162 11.95 -2.35 -10.94
CA ARG A 162 12.92 -3.46 -10.96
C ARG A 162 12.34 -4.76 -10.40
N THR A 163 11.41 -4.67 -9.45
CA THR A 163 10.68 -5.86 -8.95
C THR A 163 9.67 -6.40 -9.96
N MET A 164 9.28 -5.57 -10.93
CA MET A 164 8.25 -5.90 -11.90
C MET A 164 8.82 -6.61 -13.13
N ARG A 165 8.06 -7.59 -13.63
CA ARG A 165 8.30 -8.20 -14.93
C ARG A 165 7.94 -7.22 -16.06
N PRO A 166 8.57 -7.34 -17.24
CA PRO A 166 8.19 -6.54 -18.40
C PRO A 166 6.69 -6.65 -18.72
N GLY A 167 6.01 -5.50 -18.81
CA GLY A 167 4.57 -5.43 -19.06
C GLY A 167 3.68 -5.58 -17.81
N GLY A 168 4.29 -5.62 -16.62
CA GLY A 168 3.57 -5.56 -15.36
C GLY A 168 2.82 -4.24 -15.16
N ILE A 169 1.85 -4.25 -14.25
CA ILE A 169 0.99 -3.11 -13.94
C ILE A 169 1.32 -2.60 -12.55
N LEU A 170 1.46 -1.28 -12.41
CA LEU A 170 1.50 -0.62 -11.11
C LEU A 170 0.16 0.08 -10.88
N ILE A 171 -0.52 -0.26 -9.79
CA ILE A 171 -1.75 0.40 -9.33
C ILE A 171 -1.41 1.19 -8.08
N ILE A 172 -1.62 2.50 -8.15
CA ILE A 172 -1.48 3.39 -6.99
C ILE A 172 -2.83 4.04 -6.69
N ALA A 173 -3.29 3.87 -5.45
CA ALA A 173 -4.52 4.46 -4.96
C ALA A 173 -4.20 5.33 -3.73
N ASN A 174 -3.82 6.58 -4.00
CA ASN A 174 -3.60 7.57 -2.94
C ASN A 174 -4.67 8.66 -3.02
N GLY A 175 -5.03 9.19 -1.84
CA GLY A 175 -5.79 10.42 -1.78
C GLY A 175 -4.85 11.58 -2.07
N SER A 176 -5.24 12.49 -2.96
CA SER A 176 -4.51 13.75 -3.11
C SER A 176 -4.60 14.52 -1.79
N ILE A 177 -3.48 15.06 -1.34
CA ILE A 177 -3.48 16.00 -0.21
C ILE A 177 -4.22 17.29 -0.63
N GLN A 178 -4.25 17.59 -1.94
CA GLN A 178 -5.12 18.61 -2.51
C GLN A 178 -6.58 18.13 -2.55
N GLN A 179 -7.37 18.72 -1.67
CA GLN A 179 -8.81 18.48 -1.64
C GLN A 179 -9.49 19.26 -2.75
N HIS A 180 -10.57 18.70 -3.31
CA HIS A 180 -11.36 19.33 -4.35
C HIS A 180 -12.85 19.36 -3.99
N ASP A 181 -13.58 20.33 -4.51
CA ASP A 181 -15.05 20.36 -4.41
C ASP A 181 -15.71 19.35 -5.37
N ALA A 182 -17.04 19.34 -5.41
CA ALA A 182 -17.81 18.42 -6.25
C ALA A 182 -17.60 18.66 -7.76
N ASP A 183 -17.11 19.84 -8.14
CA ASP A 183 -16.82 20.23 -9.52
C ASP A 183 -15.32 20.07 -9.84
N LEU A 184 -14.55 19.41 -8.96
CA LEU A 184 -13.10 19.17 -9.06
C LEU A 184 -12.25 20.45 -9.02
N ASN A 185 -12.74 21.54 -8.42
CA ASN A 185 -11.91 22.71 -8.15
C ASN A 185 -11.14 22.52 -6.84
N PRO A 186 -9.85 22.89 -6.76
CA PRO A 186 -9.10 22.83 -5.51
C PRO A 186 -9.79 23.63 -4.39
N LEU A 187 -9.99 23.00 -3.24
CA LEU A 187 -10.52 23.68 -2.06
C LEU A 187 -9.45 24.61 -1.49
N PRO A 188 -9.77 25.89 -1.23
CA PRO A 188 -8.82 26.80 -0.61
C PRO A 188 -8.55 26.40 0.85
N LEU A 189 -7.37 26.74 1.37
CA LEU A 189 -7.13 26.62 2.81
C LEU A 189 -8.09 27.53 3.58
N THR A 190 -8.82 26.96 4.53
CA THR A 190 -9.74 27.70 5.40
C THR A 190 -9.32 27.63 6.86
N TYR A 191 -9.67 28.66 7.64
CA TYR A 191 -9.34 28.80 9.07
C TYR A 191 -10.59 28.84 9.95
N PRO A 192 -10.47 28.51 11.26
CA PRO A 192 -11.59 28.58 12.18
C PRO A 192 -12.33 29.92 12.11
N GLY A 193 -13.65 29.86 11.87
CA GLY A 193 -14.51 31.05 11.73
C GLY A 193 -14.77 31.50 10.28
N GLN A 194 -14.14 30.87 9.29
CA GLN A 194 -14.48 31.09 7.87
C GLN A 194 -15.63 30.19 7.41
N PRO A 195 -16.48 30.65 6.46
CA PRO A 195 -17.53 29.81 5.86
C PRO A 195 -16.93 28.56 5.20
N GLY A 196 -17.55 27.40 5.40
CA GLY A 196 -17.07 26.14 4.84
C GLY A 196 -15.90 25.50 5.59
N PHE A 197 -15.48 26.04 6.75
CA PHE A 197 -14.38 25.48 7.54
C PHE A 197 -14.64 24.03 7.97
N SER A 198 -13.70 23.14 7.68
CA SER A 198 -13.59 21.83 8.31
C SER A 198 -12.16 21.57 8.79
N TRP A 199 -12.00 20.89 9.93
CA TRP A 199 -10.68 20.54 10.46
C TRP A 199 -9.90 19.60 9.54
N VAL A 200 -10.61 18.77 8.77
CA VAL A 200 -10.02 17.90 7.76
C VAL A 200 -9.41 18.76 6.64
N GLN A 201 -10.17 19.70 6.08
CA GLN A 201 -9.69 20.62 5.04
C GLN A 201 -8.55 21.51 5.52
N HIS A 202 -8.66 22.05 6.73
CA HIS A 202 -7.59 22.85 7.32
C HIS A 202 -6.30 22.06 7.49
N THR A 203 -6.38 20.84 8.02
CA THR A 203 -5.21 19.99 8.28
C THR A 203 -4.53 19.60 6.97
N TRP A 204 -5.29 19.06 6.00
CA TRP A 204 -4.72 18.64 4.72
C TRP A 204 -4.26 19.82 3.87
N GLY A 205 -4.99 20.93 3.84
CA GLY A 205 -4.56 22.15 3.15
C GLY A 205 -3.29 22.75 3.76
N THR A 206 -3.14 22.74 5.09
CA THR A 206 -1.91 23.21 5.76
C THR A 206 -0.72 22.31 5.46
N VAL A 207 -0.93 21.00 5.40
CA VAL A 207 0.09 20.03 4.96
C VAL A 207 0.44 20.29 3.50
N TYR A 208 -0.54 20.45 2.61
CA TYR A 208 -0.30 20.73 1.19
C TYR A 208 0.50 22.03 0.98
N GLU A 209 0.03 23.17 1.50
CA GLU A 209 0.70 24.47 1.35
C GLU A 209 2.09 24.46 2.00
N GLY A 210 2.24 23.87 3.19
CA GLY A 210 3.51 23.82 3.90
C GLY A 210 4.59 22.99 3.20
N PHE A 211 4.19 21.99 2.40
CA PHE A 211 5.10 21.21 1.55
C PHE A 211 5.39 21.96 0.24
N HIS A 212 4.37 22.54 -0.39
CA HIS A 212 4.50 23.30 -1.64
C HIS A 212 5.37 24.55 -1.50
N ASP A 213 5.22 25.32 -0.42
CA ASP A 213 5.97 26.56 -0.14
C ASP A 213 7.49 26.34 0.01
N LYS A 214 7.91 25.10 0.26
CA LYS A 214 9.33 24.70 0.35
C LYS A 214 9.87 24.11 -0.95
N GLY A 215 9.08 24.10 -2.02
CA GLY A 215 9.43 23.48 -3.29
C GLY A 215 9.35 21.94 -3.27
N ASN A 216 8.70 21.36 -2.27
CA ASN A 216 8.45 19.93 -2.21
C ASN A 216 7.11 19.63 -2.89
N TYR A 217 7.10 18.75 -3.87
CA TYR A 217 5.88 18.28 -4.50
C TYR A 217 5.38 17.05 -3.75
N ALA A 218 4.13 17.08 -3.28
CA ALA A 218 3.39 15.85 -3.05
C ALA A 218 3.13 15.24 -4.44
N VAL A 219 3.64 14.04 -4.69
CA VAL A 219 3.35 13.31 -5.93
C VAL A 219 1.94 12.75 -5.78
N ASP A 220 0.96 13.62 -6.01
CA ASP A 220 -0.45 13.24 -6.05
C ASP A 220 -0.73 12.48 -7.36
N ASN A 221 -1.59 11.47 -7.24
CA ASN A 221 -2.06 10.58 -8.31
C ASN A 221 -2.37 11.34 -9.62
N PRO A 222 -1.85 10.90 -10.79
CA PRO A 222 -1.86 11.65 -12.04
C PRO A 222 -3.18 11.57 -12.82
N MET A 223 -4.30 11.96 -12.22
CA MET A 223 -5.53 12.18 -13.02
C MET A 223 -5.46 13.40 -13.95
N TYR A 224 -4.31 14.08 -14.03
CA TYR A 224 -4.05 15.16 -14.97
C TYR A 224 -2.74 14.91 -15.74
N TRP A 225 -2.81 14.04 -16.75
CA TRP A 225 -1.97 14.18 -17.94
C TRP A 225 -2.84 14.81 -19.04
N ASP A 226 -2.80 16.14 -19.12
CA ASP A 226 -3.14 17.04 -20.24
C ASP A 226 -2.98 18.46 -19.63
N GLU A 227 -2.02 19.32 -19.99
CA GLU A 227 -1.39 19.66 -21.28
C GLU A 227 0.14 19.81 -21.19
#